data_AF-A0A7K1A289-F1
#
_entry.id   AF-A0A7K1A289-F1
#
_cell.length_a   1.000
_cell.length_b   1.000
_cell.length_c   1.000
_cell.angle_alpha   90.00
_cell.angle_beta   90.00
_cell.angle_gamma   90.00
#
_symmetry.space_group_name_H-M   'P 1'
#
loop_
_entity.id
_entity.type
_entity.pdbx_description
1 polymer ?
#
loop_
_entity_poly.entity_id
_entity_poly.type
_entity_poly.pdbx_seq_one_letter_code
_entity_poly.pdbx_strand_id
1 'polypeptide(L)'
;MTELIFGASKVWWYVSRSTGIVAWGLLALAVLWGLALSTRALGRRTPAPWLLDVHRFLGGLAVIFTIVHFVTLSFDPWMKSEYGYKLTQAFIPFASTWKPGPMAWGIVAFYLLLAVEFTSLIKNRLPQKFWRGVHLASYPLYAMATIHLLTAGSDNQNPLLRWSVLATVGAVVFFTVYRIVGPGRAESVKQSALKKRTDAD
;
A
#
# COMPACT_ATOMS: atom_id res chain seq x y z
N MET A 1 20.93 -29.70 -19.08
CA MET A 1 19.72 -29.74 -18.23
C MET A 1 19.90 -28.94 -16.94
N THR A 2 21.04 -29.06 -16.26
CA THR A 2 21.45 -28.23 -15.11
C THR A 2 21.46 -26.73 -15.41
N GLU A 3 22.07 -26.26 -16.50
CA GLU A 3 22.06 -24.84 -16.93
C GLU A 3 20.65 -24.25 -17.08
N LEU A 4 19.69 -25.02 -17.63
CA LEU A 4 18.29 -24.59 -17.79
C LEU A 4 17.56 -24.52 -16.44
N ILE A 5 17.85 -25.44 -15.51
CA ILE A 5 17.29 -25.43 -14.15
C ILE A 5 17.89 -24.28 -13.32
N PHE A 6 19.21 -24.03 -13.43
CA PHE A 6 19.88 -22.89 -12.80
C PHE A 6 19.41 -21.55 -13.39
N GLY A 7 19.24 -21.45 -14.71
CA GLY A 7 18.67 -20.27 -15.37
C GLY A 7 17.24 -19.96 -14.92
N ALA A 8 16.36 -20.98 -14.92
CA ALA A 8 14.98 -20.84 -14.47
C ALA A 8 14.87 -20.46 -12.98
N SER A 9 15.75 -20.99 -12.12
CA SER A 9 15.78 -20.65 -10.69
C SER A 9 16.06 -19.17 -10.44
N LYS A 10 16.96 -18.56 -11.23
CA LYS A 10 17.25 -17.12 -11.12
C LYS A 10 16.08 -16.26 -11.61
N VAL A 11 15.36 -16.69 -12.65
CA VAL A 11 14.21 -15.94 -13.17
C VAL A 11 13.13 -15.78 -12.11
N TRP A 12 12.69 -16.87 -11.46
CA TRP A 12 11.65 -16.78 -10.43
C TRP A 12 12.07 -15.91 -9.24
N TRP A 13 13.35 -15.96 -8.88
CA TRP A 13 13.90 -15.12 -7.83
C TRP A 13 13.93 -13.63 -8.22
N TYR A 14 14.36 -13.28 -9.44
CA TYR A 14 14.34 -11.89 -9.91
C TYR A 14 12.91 -11.36 -10.06
N VAL A 15 12.00 -12.17 -10.59
CA VAL A 15 10.60 -11.79 -10.79
C VAL A 15 9.90 -11.61 -9.45
N SER A 16 10.05 -12.53 -8.50
CA SER A 16 9.43 -12.40 -7.17
C SER A 16 9.95 -11.15 -6.43
N ARG A 17 11.26 -10.90 -6.46
CA ARG A 17 11.85 -9.67 -5.89
C ARG A 17 11.31 -8.41 -6.56
N SER A 18 11.37 -8.34 -7.88
CA SER A 18 10.97 -7.16 -8.64
C SER A 18 9.49 -6.85 -8.46
N THR A 19 8.64 -7.86 -8.51
CA THR A 19 7.19 -7.71 -8.34
C THR A 19 6.81 -7.27 -6.93
N GLY A 20 7.54 -7.72 -5.89
CA GLY A 20 7.37 -7.23 -4.52
C GLY A 20 7.72 -5.74 -4.36
N ILE A 21 8.84 -5.30 -4.94
CA ILE A 21 9.24 -3.88 -4.92
C ILE A 21 8.24 -3.02 -5.69
N VAL A 22 7.79 -3.48 -6.86
CA VAL A 22 6.79 -2.77 -7.68
C VAL A 22 5.44 -2.71 -6.98
N ALA A 23 4.99 -3.81 -6.35
CA ALA A 23 3.76 -3.83 -5.54
C ALA A 23 3.81 -2.79 -4.41
N TRP A 24 4.92 -2.74 -3.66
CA TRP A 24 5.12 -1.74 -2.61
C TRP A 24 5.14 -0.31 -3.17
N GLY A 25 5.81 -0.06 -4.29
CA GLY A 25 5.87 1.25 -4.94
C GLY A 25 4.49 1.72 -5.41
N LEU A 26 3.71 0.83 -6.04
CA LEU A 26 2.33 1.11 -6.46
C LEU A 26 1.43 1.41 -5.28
N LEU A 27 1.56 0.67 -4.18
CA LEU A 27 0.84 0.92 -2.93
C LEU A 27 1.21 2.30 -2.34
N ALA A 28 2.50 2.64 -2.31
CA ALA A 28 2.97 3.95 -1.84
C ALA A 28 2.38 5.08 -2.68
N LEU A 29 2.41 4.94 -4.00
CA LEU A 29 1.81 5.90 -4.93
C LEU A 29 0.31 6.00 -4.74
N ALA A 30 -0.42 4.88 -4.56
CA ALA A 30 -1.86 4.90 -4.32
C ALA A 30 -2.21 5.68 -3.03
N VAL A 31 -1.46 5.47 -1.94
CA VAL A 31 -1.65 6.20 -0.67
C VAL A 31 -1.35 7.69 -0.83
N LEU A 32 -0.21 8.04 -1.42
CA LEU A 32 0.18 9.44 -1.65
C LEU A 32 -0.82 10.16 -2.56
N TRP A 33 -1.30 9.47 -3.60
CA TRP A 33 -2.30 10.01 -4.50
C TRP A 33 -3.65 10.21 -3.81
N GLY A 34 -4.09 9.25 -2.98
CA GLY A 34 -5.28 9.39 -2.13
C GLY A 34 -5.16 10.56 -1.15
N LEU A 35 -3.98 10.75 -0.56
CA LEU A 35 -3.67 11.90 0.29
C LEU A 35 -3.76 13.23 -0.48
N ALA A 36 -3.17 13.32 -1.67
CA ALA A 36 -3.23 14.51 -2.53
C ALA A 36 -4.67 14.87 -2.92
N LEU A 37 -5.50 13.88 -3.24
CA LEU A 37 -6.93 14.08 -3.54
C LEU A 37 -7.71 14.54 -2.31
N SER A 38 -7.42 13.98 -1.13
CA SER A 38 -8.16 14.31 0.10
C SER A 38 -7.80 15.68 0.70
N THR A 39 -6.61 16.19 0.41
CA THR A 39 -6.08 17.45 0.98
C THR A 39 -6.31 18.67 0.09
N ARG A 40 -6.93 18.50 -1.10
CA ARG A 40 -7.05 19.54 -2.14
C ARG A 40 -5.69 20.18 -2.50
N ALA A 41 -4.59 19.45 -2.30
CA ALA A 41 -3.25 19.92 -2.67
C ALA A 41 -3.13 20.18 -4.18
N LEU A 42 -3.98 19.54 -4.99
CA LEU A 42 -4.09 19.71 -6.43
C LEU A 42 -4.96 20.93 -6.86
N GLY A 43 -5.42 21.74 -5.91
CA GLY A 43 -6.18 22.98 -6.17
C GLY A 43 -7.56 23.02 -5.50
N ARG A 44 -8.13 24.24 -5.39
CA ARG A 44 -9.43 24.49 -4.75
C ARG A 44 -10.65 24.04 -5.57
N ARG A 45 -10.48 23.75 -6.87
CA ARG A 45 -11.55 23.26 -7.76
C ARG A 45 -11.80 21.78 -7.55
N THR A 46 -13.00 21.32 -7.93
CA THR A 46 -13.34 19.89 -7.92
C THR A 46 -12.28 19.11 -8.72
N PRO A 47 -11.58 18.14 -8.11
CA PRO A 47 -10.60 17.34 -8.83
C PRO A 47 -11.31 16.64 -9.99
N ALA A 48 -10.70 16.69 -11.17
CA ALA A 48 -11.25 16.08 -12.37
C ALA A 48 -11.45 14.56 -12.15
N PRO A 49 -12.53 13.95 -12.69
CA PRO A 49 -12.86 12.54 -12.44
C PRO A 49 -11.71 11.56 -12.72
N TRP A 50 -10.89 11.83 -13.74
CA TRP A 50 -9.74 11.00 -14.11
C TRP A 50 -8.69 10.87 -12.99
N LEU A 51 -8.59 11.84 -12.08
CA LEU A 51 -7.68 11.76 -10.94
C LEU A 51 -8.08 10.62 -9.98
N LEU A 52 -9.39 10.40 -9.81
CA LEU A 52 -9.88 9.26 -9.04
C LEU A 52 -9.62 7.95 -9.78
N ASP A 53 -9.69 7.95 -11.10
CA ASP A 53 -9.40 6.76 -11.90
C ASP A 53 -7.92 6.36 -11.81
N VAL A 54 -7.00 7.33 -11.72
CA VAL A 54 -5.59 7.05 -11.42
C VAL A 54 -5.43 6.38 -10.06
N HIS A 55 -6.12 6.85 -9.01
CA HIS A 55 -6.08 6.21 -7.68
C HIS A 55 -6.51 4.74 -7.76
N ARG A 56 -7.63 4.49 -8.44
CA ARG A 56 -8.19 3.13 -8.62
C ARG A 56 -7.25 2.25 -9.43
N PHE A 57 -6.66 2.78 -10.49
CA PHE A 57 -5.70 2.08 -11.32
C PHE A 57 -4.45 1.67 -10.52
N LEU A 58 -3.90 2.58 -9.72
CA LEU A 58 -2.76 2.29 -8.84
C LEU A 58 -3.10 1.22 -7.79
N GLY A 59 -4.27 1.31 -7.16
CA GLY A 59 -4.75 0.30 -6.20
C GLY A 59 -4.91 -1.09 -6.83
N GLY A 60 -5.57 -1.15 -7.99
CA GLY A 60 -5.74 -2.39 -8.75
C GLY A 60 -4.41 -3.01 -9.17
N LEU A 61 -3.45 -2.20 -9.66
CA LEU A 61 -2.12 -2.67 -9.98
C LEU A 61 -1.36 -3.17 -8.74
N ALA A 62 -1.49 -2.51 -7.59
CA ALA A 62 -0.86 -2.99 -6.35
C ALA A 62 -1.38 -4.37 -5.95
N VAL A 63 -2.69 -4.63 -6.10
CA VAL A 63 -3.29 -5.95 -5.88
C VAL A 63 -2.73 -6.98 -6.87
N ILE A 64 -2.73 -6.66 -8.16
CA ILE A 64 -2.22 -7.56 -9.22
C ILE A 64 -0.76 -7.92 -8.96
N PHE A 65 0.11 -6.94 -8.73
CA PHE A 65 1.54 -7.20 -8.47
C PHE A 65 1.78 -7.95 -7.17
N THR A 66 0.94 -7.74 -6.14
CA THR A 66 0.99 -8.54 -4.90
C THR A 66 0.63 -10.01 -5.17
N ILE A 67 -0.39 -10.27 -6.01
CA ILE A 67 -0.75 -11.63 -6.41
C ILE A 67 0.39 -12.26 -7.22
N VAL A 68 0.97 -11.54 -8.18
CA VAL A 68 2.10 -12.03 -8.98
C VAL A 68 3.30 -12.34 -8.06
N HIS A 69 3.57 -11.50 -7.07
CA HIS A 69 4.60 -11.75 -6.07
C HIS A 69 4.37 -13.07 -5.31
N PHE A 70 3.15 -13.35 -4.82
CA PHE A 70 2.82 -14.63 -4.18
C PHE A 70 2.95 -15.84 -5.10
N VAL A 71 2.43 -15.71 -6.33
CA VAL A 71 2.44 -16.78 -7.33
C VAL A 71 3.89 -17.14 -7.68
N THR A 72 4.74 -16.14 -7.92
CA THR A 72 6.14 -16.34 -8.30
C THR A 72 6.99 -16.92 -7.16
N LEU A 73 6.72 -16.54 -5.91
CA LEU A 73 7.32 -17.21 -4.73
C LEU A 73 6.98 -18.71 -4.69
N SER A 74 5.78 -19.09 -5.15
CA SER A 74 5.34 -20.48 -5.19
C SER A 74 6.02 -21.31 -6.29
N PHE A 75 6.75 -20.67 -7.21
CA PHE A 75 7.54 -21.33 -8.25
C PHE A 75 9.05 -21.28 -7.99
N ASP A 76 9.50 -20.57 -6.95
CA ASP A 76 10.91 -20.51 -6.57
C ASP A 76 11.39 -21.89 -6.04
N PRO A 77 12.27 -22.60 -6.79
CA PRO A 77 12.75 -23.91 -6.38
C PRO A 77 13.59 -23.88 -5.10
N TRP A 78 14.28 -22.77 -4.82
CA TRP A 78 15.13 -22.62 -3.63
C TRP A 78 14.28 -22.54 -2.36
N MET A 79 13.19 -21.76 -2.39
CA MET A 79 12.21 -21.70 -1.29
C MET A 79 11.56 -23.06 -1.01
N LYS A 80 11.24 -23.82 -2.05
CA LYS A 80 10.68 -25.18 -1.89
C LYS A 80 11.70 -26.17 -1.33
N SER A 81 12.92 -26.17 -1.87
CA SER A 81 13.93 -27.17 -1.54
C SER A 81 14.58 -26.94 -0.18
N GLU A 82 14.89 -25.69 0.19
CA GLU A 82 15.58 -25.40 1.46
C GLU A 82 14.64 -25.18 2.64
N TYR A 83 13.51 -24.52 2.43
CA TYR A 83 12.61 -24.10 3.52
C TYR A 83 11.29 -24.85 3.56
N GLY A 84 11.09 -25.81 2.65
CA GLY A 84 9.88 -26.63 2.59
C GLY A 84 8.62 -25.80 2.41
N TYR A 85 8.69 -24.73 1.60
CA TYR A 85 7.58 -23.79 1.42
C TYR A 85 6.25 -24.51 1.12
N LYS A 86 5.24 -24.22 1.93
CA LYS A 86 3.85 -24.67 1.75
C LYS A 86 2.96 -23.46 1.50
N LEU A 87 1.91 -23.64 0.69
CA LEU A 87 0.96 -22.56 0.40
C LEU A 87 0.31 -21.99 1.67
N THR A 88 0.14 -22.81 2.72
CA THR A 88 -0.35 -22.35 4.03
C THR A 88 0.53 -21.28 4.67
N GLN A 89 1.84 -21.30 4.42
CA GLN A 89 2.79 -20.32 4.96
C GLN A 89 2.65 -18.93 4.31
N ALA A 90 1.96 -18.83 3.18
CA ALA A 90 1.64 -17.55 2.53
C ALA A 90 0.36 -16.91 3.06
N PHE A 91 -0.46 -17.65 3.81
CA PHE A 91 -1.73 -17.16 4.33
C PHE A 91 -1.79 -17.18 5.87
N ILE A 92 -1.00 -17.99 6.55
CA ILE A 92 -1.04 -18.06 8.02
C ILE A 92 0.15 -17.27 8.59
N PRO A 93 -0.07 -16.14 9.29
CA PRO A 93 1.00 -15.43 9.99
C PRO A 93 1.79 -16.39 10.88
N PHE A 94 3.12 -16.25 10.88
CA PHE A 94 4.06 -17.06 11.67
C PHE A 94 4.14 -18.56 11.31
N ALA A 95 3.43 -19.05 10.28
CA ALA A 95 3.51 -20.46 9.89
C ALA A 95 4.81 -20.84 9.14
N SER A 96 5.55 -19.84 8.65
CA SER A 96 6.84 -20.06 7.98
C SER A 96 7.97 -20.28 8.98
N THR A 97 8.84 -21.25 8.70
CA THR A 97 10.11 -21.43 9.41
C THR A 97 11.16 -20.41 8.97
N TRP A 98 11.02 -19.84 7.77
CA TRP A 98 11.86 -18.76 7.27
C TRP A 98 11.29 -17.40 7.66
N LYS A 99 12.03 -16.65 8.49
CA LYS A 99 11.68 -15.28 8.91
C LYS A 99 10.19 -15.10 9.28
N PRO A 100 9.68 -15.81 10.31
CA PRO A 100 8.25 -15.83 10.65
C PRO A 100 7.66 -14.43 10.91
N GLY A 101 8.37 -13.57 11.63
CA GLY A 101 7.96 -12.19 11.89
C GLY A 101 7.85 -11.33 10.62
N PRO A 102 8.92 -11.20 9.82
CA PRO A 102 8.88 -10.51 8.54
C PRO A 102 7.76 -11.02 7.60
N MET A 103 7.51 -12.32 7.55
CA MET A 103 6.42 -12.88 6.75
C MET A 103 5.04 -12.51 7.30
N ALA A 104 4.84 -12.56 8.62
CA ALA A 104 3.58 -12.16 9.25
C ALA A 104 3.17 -10.72 8.86
N TRP A 105 4.12 -9.78 8.80
CA TRP A 105 3.85 -8.41 8.34
C TRP A 105 3.29 -8.36 6.91
N GLY A 106 3.87 -9.15 5.99
CA GLY A 106 3.41 -9.21 4.60
C GLY A 106 2.02 -9.84 4.47
N ILE A 107 1.74 -10.89 5.25
CA ILE A 107 0.45 -11.57 5.25
C ILE A 107 -0.66 -10.66 5.80
N VAL A 108 -0.40 -9.98 6.93
CA VAL A 108 -1.37 -9.03 7.49
C VAL A 108 -1.57 -7.84 6.54
N ALA A 109 -0.50 -7.33 5.91
CA ALA A 109 -0.61 -6.31 4.87
C ALA A 109 -1.48 -6.80 3.70
N PHE A 110 -1.29 -8.03 3.21
CA PHE A 110 -2.15 -8.58 2.17
C PHE A 110 -3.63 -8.61 2.56
N TYR A 111 -3.96 -8.99 3.80
CA TYR A 111 -5.33 -8.96 4.30
C TYR A 111 -5.92 -7.55 4.33
N LEU A 112 -5.14 -6.56 4.78
CA LEU A 112 -5.57 -5.17 4.76
C LEU A 112 -5.75 -4.65 3.33
N LEU A 113 -4.87 -5.04 2.41
CA LEU A 113 -4.98 -4.68 0.98
C LEU A 113 -6.28 -5.19 0.39
N LEU A 114 -6.60 -6.47 0.60
CA LEU A 114 -7.86 -7.05 0.14
C LEU A 114 -9.07 -6.37 0.79
N ALA A 115 -9.03 -6.14 2.10
CA ALA A 115 -10.13 -5.46 2.80
C ALA A 115 -10.39 -4.05 2.24
N VAL A 116 -9.33 -3.27 2.04
CA VAL A 116 -9.41 -1.90 1.48
C VAL A 116 -9.92 -1.95 0.04
N GLU A 117 -9.39 -2.85 -0.80
CA GLU A 117 -9.75 -2.94 -2.21
C GLU A 117 -11.20 -3.41 -2.39
N PHE A 118 -11.57 -4.54 -1.78
CA PHE A 118 -12.92 -5.09 -1.90
C PHE A 118 -13.97 -4.09 -1.41
N THR A 119 -13.77 -3.49 -0.22
CA THR A 119 -14.73 -2.49 0.28
C THR A 119 -14.81 -1.25 -0.60
N SER A 120 -13.72 -0.87 -1.28
CA SER A 120 -13.69 0.26 -2.21
C SER A 120 -14.41 -0.06 -3.53
N LEU A 121 -14.32 -1.29 -4.04
CA LEU A 121 -15.07 -1.76 -5.21
C LEU A 121 -16.58 -1.73 -4.95
N ILE A 122 -17.01 -2.16 -3.76
CA ILE A 122 -18.44 -2.17 -3.39
C ILE A 122 -18.89 -0.94 -2.62
N LYS A 123 -18.12 0.17 -2.63
CA LYS A 123 -18.37 1.33 -1.76
C LYS A 123 -19.79 1.89 -1.87
N ASN A 124 -20.42 1.79 -3.04
CA ASN A 124 -21.77 2.30 -3.30
C ASN A 124 -22.86 1.50 -2.56
N ARG A 125 -22.52 0.32 -2.02
CA ARG A 125 -23.41 -0.55 -1.22
C ARG A 125 -23.13 -0.50 0.28
N LEU A 126 -22.13 0.28 0.71
CA LEU A 126 -21.68 0.32 2.10
C LEU A 126 -22.02 1.66 2.76
N PRO A 127 -22.28 1.68 4.08
CA PRO A 127 -22.37 2.94 4.82
C PRO A 127 -21.07 3.73 4.70
N GLN A 128 -21.17 5.02 4.38
CA GLN A 128 -20.01 5.87 4.13
C GLN A 128 -19.02 5.92 5.31
N LYS A 129 -19.51 5.83 6.56
CA LYS A 129 -18.66 5.78 7.76
C LYS A 129 -17.84 4.49 7.83
N PHE A 130 -18.47 3.35 7.52
CA PHE A 130 -17.81 2.04 7.52
C PHE A 130 -16.72 1.97 6.45
N TRP A 131 -17.06 2.33 5.20
CA TRP A 131 -16.09 2.36 4.12
C TRP A 131 -14.90 3.27 4.46
N ARG A 132 -15.13 4.47 5.00
CA ARG A 132 -14.04 5.36 5.43
C ARG A 132 -13.17 4.75 6.52
N GLY A 133 -13.77 4.06 7.50
CA GLY A 133 -13.04 3.38 8.57
C GLY A 133 -12.11 2.30 8.01
N VAL A 134 -12.62 1.44 7.12
CA VAL A 134 -11.81 0.40 6.46
C VAL A 134 -10.75 1.02 5.54
N HIS A 135 -11.10 2.05 4.77
CA HIS A 135 -10.17 2.68 3.85
C HIS A 135 -9.01 3.39 4.59
N LEU A 136 -9.20 3.84 5.83
CA LEU A 136 -8.11 4.32 6.69
C LEU A 136 -7.12 3.21 7.10
N ALA A 137 -7.46 1.94 6.95
CA ALA A 137 -6.50 0.85 7.12
C ALA A 137 -5.39 0.86 6.04
N SER A 138 -5.51 1.68 5.00
CA SER A 138 -4.44 1.92 4.01
C SER A 138 -3.13 2.44 4.65
N TYR A 139 -3.19 3.16 5.77
CA TYR A 139 -2.00 3.63 6.50
C TYR A 139 -1.25 2.48 7.18
N PRO A 140 -1.87 1.67 8.08
CA PRO A 140 -1.20 0.51 8.64
C PRO A 140 -0.83 -0.52 7.58
N LEU A 141 -1.63 -0.69 6.54
CA LEU A 141 -1.28 -1.50 5.36
C LEU A 141 0.07 -1.09 4.76
N TYR A 142 0.24 0.19 4.43
CA TYR A 142 1.49 0.70 3.87
C TYR A 142 2.66 0.57 4.83
N ALA A 143 2.44 0.82 6.12
CA ALA A 143 3.47 0.64 7.15
C ALA A 143 3.92 -0.82 7.24
N MET A 144 3.00 -1.76 7.33
CA MET A 144 3.29 -3.20 7.41
C MET A 144 3.97 -3.72 6.14
N ALA A 145 3.51 -3.28 4.95
CA ALA A 145 4.16 -3.61 3.68
C ALA A 145 5.61 -3.08 3.63
N THR A 146 5.86 -1.89 4.16
CA THR A 146 7.20 -1.30 4.25
C THR A 146 8.09 -2.07 5.23
N ILE A 147 7.57 -2.46 6.40
CA ILE A 147 8.29 -3.30 7.37
C ILE A 147 8.62 -4.66 6.73
N HIS A 148 7.66 -5.28 6.04
CA HIS A 148 7.87 -6.52 5.31
C HIS A 148 8.99 -6.37 4.25
N LEU A 149 8.92 -5.35 3.41
CA LEU A 149 9.94 -5.05 2.40
C LEU A 149 11.35 -4.95 3.00
N LEU A 150 11.51 -4.22 4.11
CA LEU A 150 12.80 -3.98 4.74
C LEU A 150 13.34 -5.18 5.54
N THR A 151 12.46 -6.05 6.05
CA THR A 151 12.88 -7.16 6.94
C THR A 151 12.93 -8.51 6.24
N ALA A 152 12.04 -8.75 5.27
CA ALA A 152 12.01 -9.96 4.45
C ALA A 152 12.89 -9.83 3.20
N GLY A 153 12.83 -8.68 2.51
CA GLY A 153 13.44 -8.44 1.22
C GLY A 153 14.97 -8.55 1.23
N SER A 154 15.53 -9.20 0.21
CA SER A 154 16.98 -9.33 0.00
C SER A 154 17.62 -8.01 -0.49
N ASP A 155 16.83 -7.08 -1.02
CA ASP A 155 17.25 -5.73 -1.41
C ASP A 155 17.32 -4.74 -0.23
N ASN A 156 17.12 -5.16 1.01
CA ASN A 156 16.94 -4.22 2.13
C ASN A 156 18.17 -3.34 2.44
N GLN A 157 19.36 -3.67 1.95
CA GLN A 157 20.57 -2.85 2.04
C GLN A 157 20.78 -1.96 0.81
N ASN A 158 19.98 -2.12 -0.24
CA ASN A 158 20.09 -1.33 -1.46
C ASN A 158 19.81 0.15 -1.17
N PRO A 159 20.77 1.07 -1.40
CA PRO A 159 20.57 2.49 -1.10
C PRO A 159 19.39 3.11 -1.83
N LEU A 160 19.16 2.74 -3.10
CA LEU A 160 18.05 3.28 -3.89
C LEU A 160 16.71 2.90 -3.28
N LEU A 161 16.56 1.65 -2.83
CA LEU A 161 15.35 1.19 -2.14
C LEU A 161 15.14 1.97 -0.83
N ARG A 162 16.19 2.14 -0.03
CA ARG A 162 16.12 2.86 1.25
C ARG A 162 15.76 4.33 1.08
N TRP A 163 16.36 5.03 0.13
CA TRP A 163 16.01 6.42 -0.18
C TRP A 163 14.57 6.54 -0.67
N SER A 164 14.12 5.58 -1.48
CA SER A 164 12.73 5.52 -1.94
C SER A 164 11.76 5.33 -0.76
N VAL A 165 12.08 4.45 0.18
CA VAL A 165 11.31 4.24 1.42
C VAL A 165 11.29 5.51 2.26
N LEU A 166 12.44 6.12 2.53
CA LEU A 166 12.52 7.35 3.31
C LEU A 166 11.72 8.49 2.67
N ALA A 167 11.83 8.68 1.36
CA ALA A 167 11.11 9.70 0.62
C ALA A 167 9.59 9.48 0.68
N THR A 168 9.13 8.25 0.43
CA THR A 168 7.69 7.93 0.42
C THR A 168 7.09 7.96 1.82
N VAL A 169 7.76 7.43 2.84
CA VAL A 169 7.32 7.53 4.25
C VAL A 169 7.28 8.99 4.68
N GLY A 170 8.33 9.77 4.40
CA GLY A 170 8.38 11.20 4.70
C GLY A 170 7.23 11.97 4.03
N ALA A 171 6.95 11.69 2.76
CA ALA A 171 5.83 12.29 2.04
C ALA A 171 4.47 11.90 2.63
N VAL A 172 4.26 10.62 2.99
CA VAL A 172 3.02 10.16 3.63
C VAL A 172 2.84 10.88 4.97
N VAL A 173 3.87 10.93 5.81
CA VAL A 173 3.81 11.64 7.10
C VAL A 173 3.50 13.11 6.89
N PHE A 174 4.23 13.79 6.00
CA PHE A 174 4.02 15.20 5.68
C PHE A 174 2.59 15.49 5.23
N PHE A 175 2.07 14.75 4.24
CA PHE A 175 0.72 14.97 3.73
C PHE A 175 -0.36 14.59 4.76
N THR A 176 -0.08 13.63 5.65
CA THR A 176 -0.98 13.28 6.76
C THR A 176 -1.08 14.42 7.76
N VAL A 177 0.07 14.99 8.17
CA VAL A 177 0.11 16.15 9.05
C VAL A 177 -0.58 17.35 8.39
N TYR A 178 -0.29 17.62 7.12
CA TYR A 178 -0.96 18.67 6.35
C TYR A 178 -2.47 18.46 6.28
N ARG A 179 -2.94 17.22 6.15
CA ARG A 179 -4.39 16.90 6.16
C ARG A 179 -5.06 17.21 7.49
N ILE A 180 -4.37 16.97 8.61
CA ILE A 180 -4.92 17.15 9.96
C ILE A 180 -4.89 18.63 10.37
N VAL A 181 -3.81 19.34 10.02
CA VAL A 181 -3.54 20.72 10.48
C VAL A 181 -3.92 21.78 9.45
N GLY A 182 -4.10 21.40 8.18
CA GLY A 182 -4.22 22.31 7.05
C GLY A 182 -5.43 23.26 7.05
N PRO A 183 -5.39 24.30 6.20
CA PRO A 183 -6.22 25.52 6.31
C PRO A 183 -7.75 25.32 6.22
N GLY A 184 -8.23 24.19 5.69
CA GLY A 184 -9.65 23.95 5.43
C GLY A 184 -10.54 23.97 6.69
N ARG A 185 -9.98 23.67 7.87
CA ARG A 185 -10.72 23.69 9.14
C ARG A 185 -10.78 25.11 9.75
N ALA A 186 -9.72 25.89 9.61
CA ALA A 186 -9.65 27.26 10.12
C ALA A 186 -10.51 28.23 9.27
N GLU A 187 -10.50 28.07 7.94
CA GLU A 187 -11.26 28.92 7.01
C GLU A 187 -12.78 28.66 7.13
N SER A 188 -13.19 27.40 7.34
CA SER A 188 -14.59 27.00 7.58
C SER A 188 -15.15 27.54 8.90
N VAL A 189 -14.35 27.54 9.96
CA VAL A 189 -14.72 28.13 11.27
C VAL A 189 -14.85 29.65 11.16
N LYS A 190 -13.96 30.30 10.39
CA LYS A 190 -14.01 31.75 10.18
C LYS A 190 -15.25 32.17 9.38
N GLN A 191 -15.61 31.43 8.34
CA GLN A 191 -16.81 31.71 7.53
C GLN A 191 -18.13 31.44 8.27
N SER A 192 -18.20 30.39 9.09
CA SER A 192 -19.40 30.13 9.90
C SER A 192 -19.60 31.18 10.99
N ALA A 193 -18.52 31.66 11.60
CA ALA A 193 -18.56 32.76 12.57
C ALA A 193 -18.99 34.09 11.93
N LEU A 194 -18.54 34.39 10.71
CA LEU A 194 -18.95 35.57 9.97
C LEU A 194 -20.43 35.53 9.60
N LYS A 195 -20.92 34.40 9.05
CA LYS A 195 -22.34 34.23 8.71
C LYS A 195 -23.25 34.41 9.93
N LYS A 196 -22.85 33.88 11.09
CA LYS A 196 -23.62 34.00 12.34
C LYS A 196 -23.74 35.44 12.87
N ARG A 197 -22.81 36.32 12.49
CA ARG A 197 -22.86 37.76 12.83
C ARG A 197 -23.82 38.50 11.90
N THR A 198 -23.76 38.25 10.59
CA THR A 198 -24.67 38.86 9.63
C THR A 198 -26.13 38.44 9.80
N ASP A 199 -26.39 37.24 10.32
CA ASP A 199 -27.76 36.78 10.59
C ASP A 199 -28.34 37.33 11.91
N ALA A 200 -27.56 38.08 12.70
CA ALA A 200 -27.94 38.62 14.01
C ALA A 200 -28.19 40.15 14.01
N ASP A 201 -27.93 40.82 12.89
CA ASP A 201 -28.20 42.24 12.62
C ASP A 201 -29.45 42.39 11.74
#